data_AF-A0A7X6Z0Z0-F1
#
_entry.id   AF-A0A7X6Z0Z0-F1
#
_cell.length_a   1.000
_cell.length_b   1.000
_cell.length_c   1.000
_cell.angle_alpha   90.00
_cell.angle_beta   90.00
_cell.angle_gamma   90.00
#
_symmetry.space_group_name_H-M   'P 1'
#
loop_
_entity.id
_entity.type
_entity.pdbx_description
1 polymer ?
#
loop_
_entity_poly.entity_id
_entity_poly.type
_entity_poly.pdbx_seq_one_letter_code
_entity_poly.pdbx_strand_id
1 'polypeptide(L)'
;MSKKILSGILGGFLGLISGLIGGGYLGLVVGGTFLGGFEIYENIGIEGYELAAYVGAIIGGIIMMLIGIKIALRIADKKTL
;
A
#
# COMPACT_ATOMS: atom_id res chain seq x y z
N MET A 1 -11.67 -21.40 -11.90
CA MET A 1 -11.21 -20.81 -10.62
C MET A 1 -12.40 -20.70 -9.68
N SER A 2 -12.27 -21.02 -8.39
CA SER A 2 -13.41 -20.92 -7.45
C SER A 2 -13.78 -19.45 -7.20
N LYS A 3 -15.08 -19.16 -6.99
CA LYS A 3 -15.55 -17.79 -6.68
C LYS A 3 -14.85 -17.19 -5.47
N LYS A 4 -14.46 -18.03 -4.50
CA LYS A 4 -13.71 -17.64 -3.30
C LYS A 4 -12.28 -17.19 -3.64
N ILE A 5 -11.57 -17.96 -4.47
CA ILE A 5 -10.22 -17.58 -4.94
C ILE A 5 -10.28 -16.29 -5.74
N LEU A 6 -11.25 -16.16 -6.65
CA LEU A 6 -11.43 -14.94 -7.44
C LEU A 6 -11.71 -13.71 -6.56
N SER A 7 -12.56 -13.86 -5.53
CA SER A 7 -12.86 -12.78 -4.59
C SER A 7 -11.62 -12.36 -3.79
N GLY A 8 -10.81 -13.33 -3.35
CA GLY A 8 -9.55 -13.06 -2.68
C GLY A 8 -8.57 -12.28 -3.56
N ILE A 9 -8.41 -12.66 -4.83
CA ILE A 9 -7.55 -11.96 -5.79
C ILE A 9 -8.04 -10.52 -6.01
N LEU A 10 -9.34 -10.32 -6.25
CA LEU A 10 -9.91 -8.98 -6.46
C LEU A 10 -9.75 -8.10 -5.21
N GLY A 11 -10.05 -8.66 -4.03
CA GLY A 11 -9.86 -7.96 -2.75
C GLY A 11 -8.40 -7.58 -2.51
N GLY A 12 -7.47 -8.49 -2.78
CA GLY A 12 -6.04 -8.23 -2.68
C GLY A 12 -5.56 -7.17 -3.65
N PHE A 13 -6.01 -7.21 -4.90
CA PHE A 13 -5.63 -6.22 -5.91
C PHE A 13 -6.14 -4.82 -5.58
N LEU A 14 -7.40 -4.68 -5.15
CA LEU A 14 -7.95 -3.40 -4.70
C LEU A 14 -7.26 -2.89 -3.43
N GLY A 15 -6.97 -3.81 -2.51
CA GLY A 15 -6.17 -3.53 -1.31
C GLY A 15 -4.77 -3.02 -1.68
N LEU A 16 -4.10 -3.68 -2.62
CA LEU A 16 -2.77 -3.29 -3.08
C LEU A 16 -2.78 -1.87 -3.67
N ILE A 17 -3.71 -1.57 -4.59
CA ILE A 17 -3.79 -0.23 -5.21
C ILE A 17 -4.05 0.85 -4.16
N SER A 18 -5.05 0.64 -3.30
CA SER A 18 -5.38 1.61 -2.24
C SER A 18 -4.22 1.79 -1.24
N GLY A 19 -3.50 0.71 -0.93
CA GLY A 19 -2.32 0.73 -0.09
C GLY A 19 -1.11 1.43 -0.71
N LEU A 20 -0.86 1.23 -2.01
CA LEU A 20 0.22 1.90 -2.73
C LEU A 20 -0.02 3.42 -2.75
N ILE A 21 -1.25 3.83 -3.08
CA ILE A 21 -1.61 5.25 -3.13
C ILE A 21 -1.60 5.87 -1.74
N GLY A 22 -2.30 5.26 -0.77
CA GLY A 22 -2.41 5.79 0.59
C GLY A 22 -1.08 5.76 1.34
N GLY A 23 -0.35 4.65 1.25
CA GLY A 23 0.97 4.50 1.85
C GLY A 23 2.00 5.44 1.22
N GLY A 24 1.98 5.60 -0.10
CA GLY A 24 2.85 6.54 -0.80
C GLY A 24 2.58 7.98 -0.41
N TYR A 25 1.30 8.38 -0.33
CA TYR A 25 0.91 9.70 0.15
C TYR A 25 1.36 9.95 1.60
N LEU A 26 1.13 9.01 2.51
CA LEU A 26 1.60 9.13 3.90
C LEU A 26 3.13 9.18 3.97
N GLY A 27 3.81 8.40 3.13
CA GLY A 27 5.26 8.44 2.97
C GLY A 27 5.77 9.80 2.51
N LEU A 28 5.09 10.44 1.54
CA LEU A 28 5.39 11.81 1.10
C LEU A 28 5.18 12.83 2.23
N VAL A 29 4.08 12.74 2.98
CA VAL A 29 3.80 13.69 4.06
C VAL A 29 4.85 13.57 5.16
N VAL A 30 5.14 12.35 5.62
CA VAL A 30 6.15 12.10 6.65
C VAL A 30 7.54 12.46 6.14
N GLY A 31 7.91 11.98 4.95
CA GLY A 31 9.19 12.27 4.32
C GLY A 31 9.42 13.75 4.04
N GLY A 32 8.42 14.47 3.53
CA GLY A 32 8.50 15.90 3.31
C GLY A 32 8.68 16.67 4.62
N THR A 33 7.96 16.26 5.67
CA THR A 33 8.02 16.91 6.98
C THR A 33 9.36 16.69 7.69
N PHE A 34 9.88 15.47 7.66
CA PHE A 34 11.07 15.09 8.45
C PHE A 34 12.35 15.02 7.63
N LEU A 35 12.29 14.67 6.35
CA LEU A 35 13.46 14.44 5.49
C LEU A 35 13.71 15.56 4.48
N GLY A 36 12.74 16.47 4.25
CA GLY A 36 12.88 17.57 3.30
C GLY A 36 13.95 18.61 3.67
N GLY A 37 14.35 18.66 4.94
CA GLY A 37 15.43 19.55 5.42
C GLY A 37 16.85 18.96 5.31
N PHE A 38 17.00 17.71 4.84
CA PHE A 38 18.29 17.05 4.73
C PHE A 38 18.79 17.02 3.27
N GLU A 39 20.08 17.29 3.05
CA GLU A 39 20.75 17.17 1.74
C GLU A 39 21.02 15.70 1.36
N ILE A 40 19.94 14.93 1.25
CA ILE A 40 20.01 13.50 0.92
C ILE A 40 20.30 13.30 -0.57
N TYR A 41 19.79 14.21 -1.41
CA TYR A 41 19.93 14.13 -2.86
C TYR A 41 21.39 14.02 -3.32
N GLU A 42 22.31 14.74 -2.66
CA GLU A 42 23.72 14.77 -3.04
C GLU A 42 24.41 13.41 -2.93
N ASN A 43 23.92 12.53 -2.05
CA ASN A 43 24.52 11.22 -1.80
C ASN A 43 23.90 10.08 -2.60
N ILE A 44 22.59 10.16 -2.90
CA ILE A 44 21.85 9.04 -3.50
C ILE A 44 21.03 9.42 -4.74
N GLY A 45 21.03 10.69 -5.16
CA GLY A 45 20.33 11.18 -6.36
C GLY A 45 18.80 11.15 -6.27
N ILE A 46 18.25 10.95 -5.07
CA ILE A 46 16.81 10.89 -4.78
C ILE A 46 16.55 11.74 -3.53
N GLU A 47 15.48 12.53 -3.54
CA GLU A 47 15.11 13.32 -2.37
C GLU A 47 14.58 12.44 -1.23
N GLY A 48 14.82 12.84 0.01
CA GLY A 48 14.39 12.07 1.18
C GLY A 48 12.88 11.81 1.21
N TYR A 49 12.08 12.78 0.76
CA TYR A 49 10.63 12.62 0.69
C TYR A 49 10.20 11.60 -0.37
N GLU A 50 10.92 11.49 -1.48
CA GLU A 50 10.65 10.52 -2.55
C GLU A 50 10.97 9.11 -2.06
N LEU A 51 12.10 8.95 -1.37
CA LEU A 51 12.47 7.68 -0.76
C LEU A 51 11.41 7.23 0.25
N ALA A 52 10.96 8.14 1.12
CA ALA A 52 9.90 7.86 2.08
C ALA A 52 8.56 7.51 1.40
N ALA A 53 8.24 8.14 0.27
CA ALA A 53 7.07 7.81 -0.53
C ALA A 53 7.14 6.38 -1.07
N TYR A 54 8.27 5.96 -1.63
CA TYR A 54 8.44 4.61 -2.15
C TYR A 54 8.32 3.57 -1.04
N VAL A 55 8.99 3.78 0.10
CA VAL A 55 8.91 2.89 1.27
C VAL A 55 7.48 2.84 1.80
N GLY A 56 6.83 4.00 1.94
CA GLY A 56 5.45 4.11 2.38
C GLY A 56 4.48 3.36 1.47
N ALA A 57 4.64 3.49 0.15
CA ALA A 57 3.81 2.79 -0.83
C ALA A 57 3.98 1.28 -0.72
N ILE A 58 5.21 0.77 -0.61
CA ILE A 58 5.47 -0.68 -0.48
C ILE A 58 4.81 -1.23 0.79
N ILE A 59 5.04 -0.58 1.93
CA ILE A 59 4.47 -1.01 3.22
C ILE A 59 2.95 -0.94 3.18
N GLY A 60 2.39 0.19 2.73
CA GLY A 60 0.95 0.40 2.61
C GLY A 60 0.31 -0.61 1.67
N GLY A 61 0.92 -0.88 0.53
CA GLY A 61 0.48 -1.86 -0.46
C GLY A 61 0.39 -3.27 0.13
N ILE A 62 1.44 -3.73 0.82
CA ILE A 62 1.45 -5.06 1.45
C ILE A 62 0.37 -5.16 2.53
N ILE A 63 0.28 -4.19 3.44
CA ILE A 63 -0.70 -4.20 4.54
C ILE A 63 -2.13 -4.21 3.98
N MET A 64 -2.45 -3.29 3.07
CA MET A 64 -3.80 -3.16 2.54
C MET A 64 -4.18 -4.32 1.62
N MET A 65 -3.23 -4.92 0.90
CA MET A 65 -3.47 -6.17 0.17
C MET A 65 -3.94 -7.29 1.10
N LEU A 66 -3.25 -7.52 2.22
CA LEU A 66 -3.63 -8.54 3.20
C LEU A 66 -5.02 -8.26 3.82
N ILE A 67 -5.29 -7.00 4.15
CA ILE A 67 -6.59 -6.57 4.66
C ILE A 67 -7.69 -6.78 3.60
N GLY A 68 -7.43 -6.40 2.35
CA GLY A 68 -8.34 -6.53 1.22
C GLY A 68 -8.71 -7.98 0.93
N ILE A 69 -7.72 -8.89 0.95
CA ILE A 69 -7.95 -10.35 0.85
C ILE A 69 -8.87 -10.81 1.99
N LYS A 70 -8.56 -10.43 3.24
CA LYS A 70 -9.33 -10.85 4.42
C LYS A 70 -10.78 -10.35 4.36
N ILE A 71 -11.00 -9.11 3.96
CA ILE A 71 -12.35 -8.53 3.82
C ILE A 71 -13.11 -9.23 2.70
N ALA A 72 -12.50 -9.40 1.52
CA ALA A 72 -13.17 -10.01 0.37
C ALA A 72 -13.54 -11.48 0.60
N LEU A 73 -12.66 -12.26 1.24
CA LEU A 73 -12.97 -13.63 1.64
C LEU A 73 -14.11 -13.69 2.65
N ARG A 74 -14.15 -12.77 3.64
CA ARG A 74 -15.24 -12.70 4.63
C ARG A 74 -16.59 -12.37 3.99
N ILE A 75 -16.61 -11.48 3.01
CA ILE A 75 -17.82 -11.13 2.25
C ILE A 75 -18.27 -12.31 1.38
N ALA A 76 -17.33 -12.98 0.71
CA ALA A 76 -17.63 -14.15 -0.10
C ALA A 76 -18.23 -15.28 0.74
N ASP A 77 -17.66 -15.57 1.92
CA ASP A 77 -18.14 -16.62 2.82
C ASP A 77 -19.55 -16.33 3.35
N LYS A 78 -19.84 -15.08 3.72
CA LYS A 78 -21.19 -14.64 4.13
C LYS A 78 -22.25 -14.78 3.04
N LYS A 79 -21.87 -14.79 1.76
CA LYS A 79 -22.80 -14.86 0.62
C LYS A 79 -23.14 -16.31 0.25
N THR A 80 -22.44 -17.28 0.82
CA THR A 80 -22.60 -18.73 0.58
C THR A 80 -23.36 -19.46 1.69
N LEU A 81 -23.59 -18.80 2.83
CA LEU A 81 -24.51 -19.22 3.91
C LEU A 81 -25.92 -18.67 3.64
#